data_AF-A0A7X8JIF0-F1
#
_entry.id   AF-A0A7X8JIF0-F1
#
_cell.length_a   1.000
_cell.length_b   1.000
_cell.length_c   1.000
_cell.angle_alpha   90.00
_cell.angle_beta   90.00
_cell.angle_gamma   90.00
#
_symmetry.space_group_name_H-M   'P 1'
#
loop_
_entity.id
_entity.type
_entity.pdbx_description
1 polymer ?
#
loop_
_entity_poly.entity_id
_entity_poly.type
_entity_poly.pdbx_seq_one_letter_code
_entity_poly.pdbx_strand_id
1 'polypeptide(L)'
;KANRNGKPIVNSITGEKERINGILPLVVEYKTGVIALCMDDRGMPETASERVEVARSLIGLLTREGIPLDDIYIDPMIRPIGTGSHYGVVALDTIRTVKNEYPDVHIACGLSNISFGIPARKVVNQAFLVAAMTSGMDGAILDPLDKKLMTFVYATEALLGVDDFCMNFLTKFREGQLEL
;
A
#
# COMPACT_ATOMS: atom_id res chain seq x y z
N LYS A 1 -10.84 6.95 -18.47
CA LYS A 1 -12.28 6.81 -18.14
C LYS A 1 -12.37 6.52 -16.65
N ALA A 2 -13.08 7.32 -15.85
CA ALA A 2 -13.29 6.98 -14.44
C ALA A 2 -14.01 5.63 -14.32
N ASN A 3 -13.63 4.80 -13.36
CA ASN A 3 -14.27 3.50 -13.12
C ASN A 3 -15.70 3.74 -12.60
N ARG A 4 -16.71 3.66 -13.48
CA ARG A 4 -18.08 4.11 -13.19
C ARG A 4 -18.94 3.08 -12.44
N ASN A 5 -18.52 1.81 -12.41
CA ASN A 5 -19.28 0.69 -11.80
C ASN A 5 -18.39 -0.22 -10.93
N GLY A 6 -17.17 0.21 -10.60
CA GLY A 6 -16.29 -0.53 -9.71
C GLY A 6 -16.69 -0.34 -8.26
N LYS A 7 -16.38 -1.33 -7.42
CA LYS A 7 -16.44 -1.19 -5.97
C LYS A 7 -15.49 -0.07 -5.53
N PRO A 8 -15.96 0.99 -4.85
CA PRO A 8 -15.09 2.07 -4.40
C PRO A 8 -14.21 1.60 -3.24
N ILE A 9 -13.10 2.30 -3.03
CA ILE A 9 -12.22 2.12 -1.87
C ILE A 9 -12.24 3.41 -1.05
N VAL A 10 -12.57 3.30 0.23
CA VAL A 10 -12.51 4.43 1.18
C VAL A 10 -11.07 4.61 1.65
N ASN A 11 -10.52 5.78 1.39
CA ASN A 11 -9.21 6.21 1.88
C ASN A 11 -9.40 7.39 2.85
N SER A 12 -9.41 7.21 4.17
CA SER A 12 -9.09 5.98 4.91
C SER A 12 -9.78 5.89 6.28
N ILE A 13 -9.58 4.76 6.96
CA ILE A 13 -9.86 4.53 8.38
C ILE A 13 -8.55 4.40 9.17
N THR A 14 -8.56 4.71 10.47
CA THR A 14 -7.46 4.53 11.42
C THR A 14 -7.99 3.77 12.63
N GLY A 15 -7.12 3.38 13.56
CA GLY A 15 -7.47 2.80 14.86
C GLY A 15 -8.05 3.80 15.87
N GLU A 16 -8.12 5.08 15.52
CA GLU A 16 -8.65 6.13 16.39
C GLU A 16 -10.17 6.03 16.49
N LYS A 17 -10.70 6.08 17.72
CA LYS A 17 -12.13 5.81 17.97
C LYS A 17 -13.06 6.71 17.19
N GLU A 18 -12.74 8.00 17.12
CA GLU A 18 -13.54 8.99 16.38
C GLU A 18 -13.58 8.66 14.88
N ARG A 19 -12.43 8.29 14.30
CA ARG A 19 -12.33 7.93 12.88
C ARG A 19 -13.09 6.64 12.57
N ILE A 20 -12.95 5.62 13.42
CA ILE A 20 -13.67 4.34 13.24
C ILE A 20 -15.17 4.57 13.26
N ASN A 21 -15.67 5.26 14.29
CA ASN A 21 -17.11 5.46 14.47
C ASN A 21 -17.76 6.27 13.33
N GLY A 22 -17.00 7.17 12.70
CA GLY A 22 -17.49 7.95 11.57
C GLY A 22 -17.44 7.23 10.22
N ILE A 23 -16.42 6.40 9.99
CA ILE A 23 -16.16 5.81 8.66
C ILE A 23 -16.70 4.38 8.53
N LEU A 24 -16.57 3.57 9.58
CA LEU A 24 -16.94 2.15 9.53
C LEU A 24 -18.39 1.90 9.12
N PRO A 25 -19.41 2.65 9.61
CA PRO A 25 -20.79 2.44 9.18
C PRO A 25 -20.97 2.62 7.66
N LEU A 26 -20.26 3.57 7.06
CA LEU A 26 -20.30 3.83 5.62
C LEU A 26 -19.65 2.70 4.82
N VAL A 27 -18.52 2.17 5.29
CA VAL A 27 -17.82 1.05 4.64
C VAL A 27 -18.73 -0.19 4.63
N VAL A 28 -19.40 -0.47 5.74
CA VAL A 28 -20.33 -1.60 5.88
C VAL A 28 -21.59 -1.39 5.04
N GLU A 29 -22.23 -0.22 5.11
CA GLU A 29 -23.47 0.08 4.37
C GLU A 29 -23.26 0.00 2.85
N TYR A 30 -22.19 0.62 2.35
CA TYR A 30 -21.92 0.69 0.91
C TYR A 30 -21.04 -0.46 0.40
N LYS A 31 -20.63 -1.38 1.28
CA LYS A 31 -19.79 -2.55 0.96
C LYS A 31 -18.56 -2.16 0.15
N THR A 32 -17.82 -1.16 0.62
CA THR A 32 -16.63 -0.63 -0.07
C THR A 32 -15.38 -1.39 0.35
N GLY A 33 -14.30 -1.28 -0.44
CA GLY A 33 -12.96 -1.56 0.10
C GLY A 33 -12.56 -0.45 1.08
N VAL A 34 -11.55 -0.69 1.91
CA VAL A 34 -11.07 0.33 2.85
C VAL A 34 -9.55 0.28 3.02
N ILE A 35 -8.92 1.44 2.95
CA ILE A 35 -7.52 1.62 3.37
C ILE A 35 -7.50 1.88 4.87
N ALA A 36 -6.83 1.00 5.62
CA ALA A 36 -6.69 1.06 7.07
C ALA A 36 -5.24 1.39 7.45
N LEU A 37 -5.04 2.58 8.02
CA LEU A 37 -3.73 3.10 8.39
C LEU A 37 -3.30 2.50 9.73
N CYS A 38 -2.06 2.03 9.82
CA CYS A 38 -1.44 1.52 11.05
C CYS A 38 -1.15 2.65 12.06
N MET A 39 -2.21 3.30 12.54
CA MET A 39 -2.20 4.40 13.51
C MET A 39 -3.41 4.23 14.43
N ASP A 40 -3.27 4.56 15.72
CA ASP A 40 -4.37 4.52 16.69
C ASP A 40 -4.37 5.75 17.61
N ASP A 41 -5.17 5.74 18.68
CA ASP A 41 -5.27 6.86 19.65
C ASP A 41 -3.92 7.23 20.30
N ARG A 42 -2.89 6.36 20.24
CA ARG A 42 -1.53 6.64 20.74
C ARG A 42 -0.67 7.39 19.71
N GLY A 43 -1.21 7.62 18.52
CA GLY A 43 -0.53 8.24 17.40
C GLY A 43 0.18 7.24 16.50
N MET A 44 1.15 7.73 15.74
CA MET A 44 1.86 6.96 14.74
C MET A 44 2.97 6.09 15.37
N PRO A 45 2.96 4.76 15.19
CA PRO A 45 3.98 3.90 15.74
C PRO A 45 5.36 4.05 15.07
N GLU A 46 6.41 3.86 15.87
CA GLU A 46 7.81 4.06 15.45
C GLU A 46 8.44 2.77 14.91
N THR A 47 8.05 1.60 15.44
CA THR A 47 8.64 0.31 15.09
C THR A 47 7.73 -0.53 14.18
N ALA A 48 8.31 -1.49 13.46
CA ALA A 48 7.54 -2.41 12.62
C ALA A 48 6.59 -3.27 13.45
N SER A 49 7.06 -3.78 14.60
CA SER A 49 6.24 -4.60 15.51
C SER A 49 5.00 -3.86 15.98
N GLU A 50 5.13 -2.59 16.41
CA GLU A 50 3.96 -1.81 16.83
C GLU A 50 2.98 -1.57 15.68
N ARG A 51 3.46 -1.32 14.45
CA ARG A 51 2.58 -1.18 13.27
C ARG A 51 1.84 -2.46 12.97
N VAL A 52 2.51 -3.61 13.08
CA VAL A 52 1.90 -4.93 12.90
C VAL A 52 0.82 -5.18 13.95
N GLU A 53 1.04 -4.82 15.23
CA GLU A 53 -0.01 -4.94 16.25
C GLU A 53 -1.25 -4.10 15.92
N VAL A 54 -1.06 -2.87 15.43
CA VAL A 54 -2.18 -2.03 14.98
C VAL A 54 -2.86 -2.65 13.76
N ALA A 55 -2.11 -3.18 12.79
CA ALA A 55 -2.67 -3.88 11.63
C ALA A 55 -3.54 -5.08 12.05
N ARG A 56 -3.05 -5.94 12.96
CA ARG A 56 -3.81 -7.07 13.49
C ARG A 56 -5.12 -6.63 14.14
N SER A 57 -5.04 -5.58 14.96
CA SER A 57 -6.22 -5.01 15.63
C SER A 57 -7.25 -4.49 14.62
N LEU A 58 -6.80 -3.78 13.58
CA LEU A 58 -7.66 -3.25 12.52
C LEU A 58 -8.28 -4.37 11.69
N ILE A 59 -7.50 -5.33 11.22
CA ILE A 59 -8.00 -6.49 10.46
C ILE A 59 -9.04 -7.25 11.29
N GLY A 60 -8.76 -7.53 12.56
CA GLY A 60 -9.68 -8.22 13.46
C GLY A 60 -10.96 -7.42 13.76
N LEU A 61 -10.89 -6.09 13.79
CA LEU A 61 -12.07 -5.24 13.92
C LEU A 61 -12.91 -5.26 12.64
N LEU A 62 -12.31 -4.98 11.49
CA LEU A 62 -13.01 -4.88 10.20
C LEU A 62 -13.67 -6.21 9.81
N THR A 63 -12.99 -7.33 10.03
CA THR A 63 -13.53 -8.67 9.74
C THR A 63 -14.71 -9.04 10.65
N ARG A 64 -14.69 -8.65 11.93
CA ARG A 64 -15.84 -8.86 12.85
C ARG A 64 -17.08 -8.08 12.42
N GLU A 65 -16.89 -6.94 11.78
CA GLU A 65 -17.96 -6.11 11.20
C GLU A 65 -18.41 -6.61 9.82
N GLY A 66 -17.86 -7.73 9.34
CA GLY A 66 -18.27 -8.41 8.11
C GLY A 66 -17.56 -7.95 6.85
N ILE A 67 -16.45 -7.20 6.96
CA ILE A 67 -15.65 -6.77 5.81
C ILE A 67 -14.73 -7.95 5.39
N PRO A 68 -14.79 -8.43 4.13
CA PRO A 68 -13.90 -9.46 3.61
C PRO A 68 -12.42 -9.05 3.65
N LEU A 69 -11.50 -10.02 3.81
CA LEU A 69 -10.06 -9.74 3.83
C LEU A 69 -9.57 -9.06 2.55
N ASP A 70 -10.07 -9.51 1.39
CA ASP A 70 -9.77 -8.97 0.05
C ASP A 70 -10.25 -7.51 -0.14
N ASP A 71 -11.09 -7.01 0.77
CA ASP A 71 -11.54 -5.61 0.77
C ASP A 71 -10.76 -4.72 1.74
N ILE A 72 -9.79 -5.28 2.46
CA ILE A 72 -8.96 -4.56 3.44
C ILE A 72 -7.59 -4.27 2.81
N TYR A 73 -7.21 -3.00 2.80
CA TYR A 73 -5.91 -2.53 2.34
C TYR A 73 -5.16 -1.91 3.53
N ILE A 74 -4.11 -2.57 4.03
CA ILE A 74 -3.33 -2.04 5.14
C ILE A 74 -2.29 -1.04 4.62
N ASP A 75 -2.30 0.17 5.17
CA ASP A 75 -1.23 1.15 4.96
C ASP A 75 -0.22 1.07 6.13
N PRO A 76 1.04 0.66 5.87
CA PRO A 76 2.10 0.55 6.87
C PRO A 76 2.61 1.90 7.39
N MET A 77 1.99 3.02 7.00
CA MET A 77 2.32 4.38 7.42
C MET A 77 3.77 4.76 7.09
N ILE A 78 4.04 5.04 5.83
CA ILE A 78 5.39 5.37 5.35
C ILE A 78 5.87 6.72 5.92
N ARG A 79 7.02 6.70 6.63
CA ARG A 79 7.71 7.93 7.08
C ARG A 79 8.81 8.35 6.11
N PRO A 80 9.08 9.66 6.01
CA PRO A 80 10.19 10.14 5.21
C PRO A 80 11.53 9.65 5.76
N ILE A 81 12.37 9.04 4.93
CA ILE A 81 13.69 8.54 5.37
C ILE A 81 14.65 9.65 5.77
N GLY A 82 14.38 10.89 5.33
CA GLY A 82 15.14 12.07 5.73
C GLY A 82 15.03 12.39 7.23
N THR A 83 14.02 11.87 7.93
CA THR A 83 13.84 12.10 9.38
C THR A 83 14.35 10.94 10.24
N GLY A 84 14.82 9.85 9.63
CA GLY A 84 15.35 8.69 10.35
C GLY A 84 15.78 7.57 9.41
N SER A 85 17.01 7.07 9.61
CA SER A 85 17.63 6.07 8.72
C SER A 85 16.92 4.71 8.70
N HIS A 86 16.19 4.37 9.78
CA HIS A 86 15.53 3.08 9.92
C HIS A 86 14.13 3.03 9.32
N TYR A 87 13.52 4.16 8.93
CA TYR A 87 12.11 4.18 8.50
C TYR A 87 11.84 3.40 7.21
N GLY A 88 12.81 3.31 6.31
CA GLY A 88 12.69 2.45 5.12
C GLY A 88 12.59 0.97 5.51
N VAL A 89 13.44 0.51 6.43
CA VAL A 89 13.43 -0.87 6.93
C VAL A 89 12.14 -1.16 7.68
N VAL A 90 11.73 -0.27 8.58
CA VAL A 90 10.46 -0.41 9.33
C VAL A 90 9.26 -0.58 8.38
N ALA A 91 9.19 0.20 7.31
CA ALA A 91 8.12 0.06 6.32
C ALA A 91 8.15 -1.32 5.65
N LEU A 92 9.31 -1.75 5.15
CA LEU A 92 9.45 -3.04 4.44
C LEU A 92 9.18 -4.24 5.35
N ASP A 93 9.64 -4.19 6.61
CA ASP A 93 9.40 -5.25 7.60
C ASP A 93 7.93 -5.32 8.00
N THR A 94 7.24 -4.17 8.10
CA THR A 94 5.80 -4.12 8.35
C THR A 94 5.05 -4.77 7.19
N ILE A 95 5.34 -4.37 5.94
CA ILE A 95 4.71 -4.93 4.73
C ILE A 95 4.87 -6.46 4.71
N ARG A 96 6.11 -6.94 4.89
CA ARG A 96 6.44 -8.37 4.86
C ARG A 96 5.72 -9.15 5.94
N THR A 97 5.71 -8.62 7.17
CA THR A 97 5.09 -9.32 8.30
C THR A 97 3.58 -9.41 8.13
N VAL A 98 2.91 -8.30 7.79
CA VAL A 98 1.46 -8.31 7.59
C VAL A 98 1.08 -9.23 6.42
N LYS A 99 1.79 -9.18 5.30
CA LYS A 99 1.46 -10.04 4.14
C LYS A 99 1.67 -11.53 4.43
N ASN A 100 2.67 -11.88 5.23
CA ASN A 100 2.88 -13.27 5.66
C ASN A 100 1.79 -13.77 6.61
N GLU A 101 1.28 -12.92 7.50
CA GLU A 101 0.23 -13.28 8.46
C GLU A 101 -1.17 -13.28 7.83
N TYR A 102 -1.41 -12.38 6.87
CA TYR A 102 -2.68 -12.15 6.22
C TYR A 102 -2.50 -12.11 4.69
N PRO A 103 -2.31 -13.27 4.04
CA PRO A 103 -2.04 -13.32 2.60
C PRO A 103 -3.17 -12.75 1.73
N ASP A 104 -4.41 -12.86 2.22
CA ASP A 104 -5.62 -12.39 1.52
C ASP A 104 -5.92 -10.90 1.77
N VAL A 105 -5.14 -10.22 2.61
CA VAL A 105 -5.21 -8.77 2.80
C VAL A 105 -4.28 -8.07 1.82
N HIS A 106 -4.73 -6.94 1.29
CA HIS A 106 -3.91 -6.08 0.46
C HIS A 106 -3.06 -5.14 1.31
N ILE A 107 -1.90 -4.75 0.79
CA ILE A 107 -1.04 -3.74 1.37
C ILE A 107 -0.93 -2.58 0.39
N ALA A 108 -1.37 -1.39 0.80
CA ALA A 108 -1.37 -0.21 -0.05
C ALA A 108 -0.86 1.04 0.67
N CYS A 109 0.00 1.82 0.01
CA CYS A 109 0.53 3.04 0.62
C CYS A 109 0.75 4.20 -0.36
N GLY A 110 0.84 5.41 0.19
CA GLY A 110 1.31 6.60 -0.53
C GLY A 110 2.81 6.53 -0.79
N LEU A 111 3.20 6.16 -2.02
CA LEU A 111 4.61 5.90 -2.36
C LEU A 111 5.52 7.12 -2.14
N SER A 112 5.01 8.33 -2.40
CA SER A 112 5.82 9.56 -2.41
C SER A 112 6.24 10.06 -1.02
N ASN A 113 5.66 9.51 0.05
CA ASN A 113 5.97 9.89 1.44
C ASN A 113 7.39 9.51 1.85
N ILE A 114 7.91 8.38 1.34
CA ILE A 114 9.24 7.85 1.71
C ILE A 114 10.37 8.85 1.46
N SER A 115 10.25 9.65 0.40
CA SER A 115 11.30 10.56 -0.08
C SER A 115 11.06 12.03 0.28
N PHE A 116 10.06 12.34 1.11
CA PHE A 116 9.79 13.73 1.46
C PHE A 116 11.00 14.38 2.15
N GLY A 117 11.34 15.61 1.76
CA GLY A 117 12.45 16.37 2.35
C GLY A 117 13.86 16.08 1.82
N ILE A 118 14.03 15.16 0.86
CA ILE A 118 15.35 14.83 0.27
C ILE A 118 15.39 15.07 -1.25
N PRO A 119 16.57 15.31 -1.87
CA PRO A 119 16.69 15.45 -3.32
C PRO A 119 16.48 14.13 -4.07
N ALA A 120 16.35 14.20 -5.41
CA ALA A 120 16.20 13.04 -6.29
C ALA A 120 15.05 12.09 -5.90
N ARG A 121 13.95 12.64 -5.38
CA ARG A 121 12.78 11.91 -4.85
C ARG A 121 12.26 10.79 -5.75
N LYS A 122 12.22 11.01 -7.07
CA LYS A 122 11.75 10.00 -8.03
C LYS A 122 12.58 8.72 -7.96
N VAL A 123 13.91 8.82 -7.86
CA VAL A 123 14.81 7.67 -7.77
C VAL A 123 14.56 6.89 -6.48
N VAL A 124 14.38 7.60 -5.35
CA VAL A 124 14.07 6.97 -4.06
C VAL A 124 12.70 6.30 -4.09
N ASN A 125 11.69 6.94 -4.68
CA ASN A 125 10.36 6.34 -4.82
C ASN A 125 10.39 5.08 -5.68
N GLN A 126 11.17 5.07 -6.78
CA GLN A 126 11.34 3.91 -7.65
C GLN A 126 12.03 2.76 -6.93
N ALA A 127 13.13 3.03 -6.22
CA ALA A 127 13.84 2.02 -5.43
C ALA A 127 12.95 1.44 -4.31
N PHE A 128 12.20 2.31 -3.63
CA PHE A 128 11.27 1.90 -2.58
C PHE A 128 10.11 1.07 -3.14
N LEU A 129 9.53 1.45 -4.29
CA LEU A 129 8.47 0.69 -4.95
C LEU A 129 8.89 -0.77 -5.20
N VAL A 130 10.06 -0.98 -5.81
CA VAL A 130 10.58 -2.33 -6.09
C VAL A 130 10.76 -3.12 -4.79
N ALA A 131 11.35 -2.51 -3.77
CA ALA A 131 11.57 -3.15 -2.48
C ALA A 131 10.26 -3.49 -1.75
N ALA A 132 9.27 -2.59 -1.82
CA ALA A 132 7.96 -2.76 -1.20
C ALA A 132 7.15 -3.86 -1.89
N MET A 133 7.12 -3.89 -3.23
CA MET A 133 6.50 -4.96 -4.00
C MET A 133 7.14 -6.32 -3.69
N THR A 134 8.48 -6.38 -3.66
CA THR A 134 9.23 -7.60 -3.29
C THR A 134 8.96 -8.03 -1.84
N SER A 135 8.53 -7.12 -0.97
CA SER A 135 8.15 -7.41 0.41
C SER A 135 6.68 -7.83 0.54
N GLY A 136 5.88 -7.77 -0.52
CA GLY A 136 4.47 -8.18 -0.52
C GLY A 136 3.45 -7.06 -0.73
N MET A 137 3.89 -5.84 -1.09
CA MET A 137 2.98 -4.75 -1.42
C MET A 137 2.32 -4.96 -2.79
N ASP A 138 0.98 -4.91 -2.82
CA ASP A 138 0.15 -5.15 -4.01
C ASP A 138 -0.74 -3.95 -4.40
N GLY A 139 -0.71 -2.86 -3.61
CA GLY A 139 -1.34 -1.59 -3.95
C GLY A 139 -0.42 -0.38 -3.73
N ALA A 140 -0.59 0.67 -4.53
CA ALA A 140 0.14 1.93 -4.34
C ALA A 140 -0.66 3.15 -4.82
N ILE A 141 -0.64 4.21 -4.03
CA ILE A 141 -1.12 5.54 -4.44
C ILE A 141 0.09 6.27 -5.04
N LEU A 142 0.11 6.37 -6.37
CA LEU A 142 1.24 6.89 -7.16
C LEU A 142 0.76 7.71 -8.37
N ASP A 143 1.70 8.30 -9.11
CA ASP A 143 1.43 8.93 -10.41
C ASP A 143 1.55 7.89 -11.54
N PRO A 144 0.42 7.41 -12.12
CA PRO A 144 0.46 6.43 -13.19
C PRO A 144 0.94 7.00 -14.53
N LEU A 145 1.13 8.32 -14.64
CA LEU A 145 1.66 8.98 -15.83
C LEU A 145 3.20 9.11 -15.78
N ASP A 146 3.83 8.84 -14.65
CA ASP A 146 5.29 8.72 -14.55
C ASP A 146 5.72 7.40 -15.22
N LYS A 147 6.07 7.48 -16.51
CA LYS A 147 6.45 6.32 -17.32
C LYS A 147 7.60 5.54 -16.71
N LYS A 148 8.62 6.22 -16.16
CA LYS A 148 9.76 5.56 -15.53
C LYS A 148 9.34 4.79 -14.28
N LEU A 149 8.48 5.36 -13.44
CA LEU A 149 7.92 4.64 -12.30
C LEU A 149 7.12 3.41 -12.74
N MET A 150 6.26 3.57 -13.74
CA MET A 150 5.46 2.46 -14.28
C MET A 150 6.33 1.37 -14.96
N THR A 151 7.47 1.72 -15.57
CA THR A 151 8.45 0.73 -16.04
C THR A 151 8.87 -0.20 -14.90
N PHE A 152 9.17 0.35 -13.72
CA PHE A 152 9.54 -0.46 -12.55
C PHE A 152 8.37 -1.29 -12.02
N VAL A 153 7.12 -0.83 -12.10
CA VAL A 153 5.94 -1.65 -11.76
C VAL A 153 5.90 -2.89 -12.63
N TYR A 154 5.84 -2.73 -13.96
CA TYR A 154 5.70 -3.85 -14.88
C TYR A 154 6.91 -4.80 -14.85
N ALA A 155 8.12 -4.24 -14.74
CA ALA A 155 9.33 -5.06 -14.63
C ALA A 155 9.33 -5.89 -13.33
N THR A 156 8.87 -5.31 -12.23
CA THR A 156 8.81 -6.01 -10.94
C THR A 156 7.71 -7.05 -10.93
N GLU A 157 6.52 -6.79 -11.50
CA GLU A 157 5.46 -7.79 -11.66
C GLU A 157 5.94 -9.01 -12.45
N ALA A 158 6.68 -8.81 -13.54
CA ALA A 158 7.29 -9.91 -14.31
C ALA A 158 8.31 -10.70 -13.49
N LEU A 159 9.15 -10.03 -12.70
CA LEU A 159 10.14 -10.68 -11.83
C LEU A 159 9.51 -11.47 -10.67
N LEU A 160 8.37 -11.00 -10.14
CA LEU A 160 7.65 -11.65 -9.05
C LEU A 160 6.72 -12.77 -9.53
N GLY A 161 6.65 -13.03 -10.85
CA GLY A 161 5.80 -14.07 -11.42
C GLY A 161 4.31 -13.71 -11.44
N VAL A 162 3.98 -12.42 -11.36
CA VAL A 162 2.60 -11.91 -11.47
C VAL A 162 2.19 -11.74 -12.95
N ASP A 163 3.16 -11.44 -13.83
CA ASP A 163 2.95 -11.31 -15.27
C ASP A 163 3.40 -12.57 -16.02
N ASP A 164 2.45 -13.48 -16.25
CA ASP A 164 2.69 -14.74 -16.96
C ASP A 164 3.34 -14.50 -18.34
N PHE A 165 4.48 -15.16 -18.56
CA PHE A 165 5.30 -15.02 -19.78
C PHE A 165 5.70 -13.58 -20.12
N CYS A 166 5.73 -12.68 -19.14
CA CYS A 166 6.04 -11.26 -19.29
C CYS A 166 5.12 -10.54 -20.31
N MET A 167 3.88 -11.02 -20.49
CA MET A 167 2.99 -10.57 -21.55
C MET A 167 2.61 -9.10 -21.42
N ASN A 168 2.34 -8.63 -20.21
CA ASN A 168 2.03 -7.23 -19.94
C ASN A 168 3.26 -6.36 -20.19
N PHE A 169 4.43 -6.74 -19.66
CA PHE A 169 5.68 -6.02 -19.88
C PHE A 169 6.02 -5.87 -21.37
N LEU A 170 5.95 -6.96 -22.14
CA LEU A 170 6.18 -6.97 -23.59
C LEU A 170 5.17 -6.11 -24.36
N THR A 171 3.92 -6.10 -23.91
CA THR A 171 2.88 -5.24 -24.50
C THR A 171 3.18 -3.78 -24.26
N LYS A 172 3.53 -3.40 -23.03
CA LYS A 172 3.88 -2.01 -22.67
C LYS A 172 5.13 -1.51 -23.39
N PHE A 173 6.11 -2.38 -23.61
CA PHE A 173 7.28 -2.07 -24.43
C PHE A 173 6.89 -1.76 -25.88
N ARG A 174 6.09 -2.62 -26.52
CA ARG A 174 5.61 -2.42 -27.90
C ARG A 174 4.76 -1.16 -28.07
N GLU A 175 4.02 -0.77 -27.03
CA GLU A 175 3.22 0.46 -27.01
C GLU A 175 4.05 1.74 -26.76
N GLY A 176 5.37 1.64 -26.54
CA GLY A 176 6.22 2.80 -26.21
C GLY A 176 5.89 3.46 -24.87
N GLN A 177 5.33 2.67 -23.94
CA GLN A 177 4.92 3.15 -22.61
C GLN A 177 6.01 2.98 -21.56
N LEU A 178 7.09 2.25 -21.86
CA LEU A 178 8.24 2.09 -20.97
C LEU A 178 9.28 3.19 -21.23
N GLU A 179 9.78 3.79 -20.15
CA GLU A 179 10.95 4.66 -20.14
C GLU A 179 12.17 3.90 -19.61
N LEU A 180 13.25 3.90 -20.39
CA LEU A 180 14.51 3.17 -20.13
C LEU A 180 15.54 4.04 -19.40
#